data_AF-A0A3N5KJY6-F1
#
_entry.id   AF-A0A3N5KJY6-F1
#
_cell.length_a   1.000
_cell.length_b   1.000
_cell.length_c   1.000
_cell.angle_alpha   90.00
_cell.angle_beta   90.00
_cell.angle_gamma   90.00
#
_symmetry.space_group_name_H-M   'P 1'
#
loop_
_entity.id
_entity.type
_entity.pdbx_description
1 polymer ?
#
loop_
_entity_poly.entity_id
_entity_poly.type
_entity_poly.pdbx_seq_one_letter_code
_entity_poly.pdbx_strand_id
1 'polypeptide(L)'
;MVRPRGPGGRRERHHRCRTDGRRRAGGGSLGHAPGRCAGGGASRIRCGRMKPGNFTRRLLYWASVAAGLVLAIVPLPAWLDVVRPDLALLAILYWILTSPRIAGLGYAWLAGLFLDVLRGMTLGQHALGFLVVAFLAHRLQLRMRMFPILHQAASVMLLLGVYHFVIFWTDGLTGHGYTGWNRWLPVLTGALLWPLIVAAGDSVTRRSR
;
A
#
# COMPACT_ATOMS: atom_id res chain seq x y z
N MET A 1 8.01 53.17 14.09
CA MET A 1 6.68 53.45 13.50
C MET A 1 5.70 52.41 14.02
N VAL A 2 4.69 52.86 14.78
CA VAL A 2 3.81 52.04 15.64
C VAL A 2 2.34 52.42 15.36
N ARG A 3 1.50 51.41 15.05
CA ARG A 3 0.01 51.28 15.14
C ARG A 3 -0.90 52.19 14.26
N PRO A 4 -2.22 51.90 14.09
CA PRO A 4 -3.20 51.06 14.85
C PRO A 4 -4.01 50.01 14.00
N ARG A 5 -4.65 48.93 14.51
CA ARG A 5 -5.82 48.71 15.43
C ARG A 5 -7.21 49.06 14.83
N GLY A 6 -8.10 48.08 14.63
CA GLY A 6 -9.56 48.30 14.49
C GLY A 6 -10.34 47.19 13.73
N PRO A 7 -11.65 46.99 13.95
CA PRO A 7 -12.24 45.69 14.30
C PRO A 7 -13.33 45.17 13.32
N GLY A 8 -13.75 43.91 13.45
CA GLY A 8 -14.88 43.39 12.65
C GLY A 8 -15.38 42.00 13.02
N GLY A 9 -15.98 41.85 14.20
CA GLY A 9 -16.79 40.68 14.52
C GLY A 9 -18.03 40.56 13.63
N ARG A 10 -18.28 39.36 13.10
CA ARG A 10 -19.60 38.94 12.58
C ARG A 10 -19.92 37.58 13.21
N ARG A 11 -20.68 37.60 14.31
CA ARG A 11 -22.15 37.49 14.33
C ARG A 11 -22.62 36.09 13.89
N GLU A 12 -22.75 35.25 14.91
CA GLU A 12 -23.69 34.14 15.02
C GLU A 12 -24.99 34.41 14.27
N ARG A 13 -25.43 33.46 13.44
CA ARG A 13 -26.81 33.39 12.96
C ARG A 13 -27.41 32.07 13.42
N HIS A 14 -28.08 32.16 14.56
CA HIS A 14 -29.06 31.19 15.01
C HIS A 14 -30.18 31.06 13.97
N HIS A 15 -30.26 29.89 13.32
CA HIS A 15 -31.47 29.47 12.63
C HIS A 15 -32.47 28.94 13.66
N ARG A 16 -33.22 29.85 14.30
CA ARG A 16 -34.47 29.49 14.99
C ARG A 16 -35.55 29.26 13.94
N CYS A 17 -35.87 27.99 13.70
CA CYS A 17 -37.05 27.60 12.95
C CYS A 17 -38.28 27.86 13.84
N ARG A 18 -39.04 28.91 13.51
CA ARG A 18 -40.29 29.30 14.16
C ARG A 18 -41.43 28.67 13.36
N THR A 19 -41.92 27.51 13.79
CA THR A 19 -43.19 26.96 13.29
C THR A 19 -44.31 27.46 14.18
N ASP A 20 -44.92 28.59 13.79
CA ASP A 20 -46.20 29.05 14.32
C ASP A 20 -47.22 28.92 13.20
N GLY A 21 -48.18 28.03 13.40
CA GLY A 21 -49.16 27.61 12.41
C GLY A 21 -50.47 27.21 13.09
N ARG A 22 -51.00 28.07 13.96
CA ARG A 22 -52.39 28.01 14.40
C ARG A 22 -53.32 28.24 13.19
N ARG A 23 -54.06 27.21 12.78
CA ARG A 23 -55.36 27.36 12.12
C ARG A 23 -56.43 26.69 12.97
N ARG A 24 -57.45 27.48 13.30
CA ARG A 24 -58.66 27.07 14.04
C ARG A 24 -59.71 26.49 13.09
N ALA A 25 -60.48 25.56 13.69
CA ALA A 25 -61.91 25.33 13.57
C ALA A 25 -62.50 24.64 12.32
N GLY A 26 -63.28 23.58 12.59
CA GLY A 26 -64.58 23.39 11.94
C GLY A 26 -64.92 21.98 11.45
N GLY A 27 -65.40 21.13 12.36
CA GLY A 27 -66.60 20.27 12.16
C GLY A 27 -66.58 19.08 11.19
N GLY A 28 -66.82 17.88 11.74
CA GLY A 28 -67.77 16.93 11.14
C GLY A 28 -67.27 15.53 10.74
N SER A 29 -67.78 14.53 11.46
CA SER A 29 -68.05 13.14 11.03
C SER A 29 -66.98 12.05 11.18
N LEU A 30 -67.07 11.37 12.33
CA LEU A 30 -67.20 9.91 12.52
C LEU A 30 -66.58 8.96 11.47
N GLY A 31 -65.52 8.26 11.90
CA GLY A 31 -65.00 7.06 11.26
C GLY A 31 -64.10 6.28 12.22
N HIS A 32 -64.64 5.18 12.75
CA HIS A 32 -64.06 4.30 13.76
C HIS A 32 -63.07 3.31 13.12
N ALA A 33 -61.83 3.26 13.60
CA ALA A 33 -60.96 2.07 13.51
C ALA A 33 -59.77 2.18 14.49
N PRO A 34 -59.74 1.39 15.59
CA PRO A 34 -58.53 1.15 16.35
C PRO A 34 -57.87 -0.16 15.88
N GLY A 35 -56.55 -0.16 15.75
CA GLY A 35 -55.77 -1.40 15.75
C GLY A 35 -54.88 -1.60 14.53
N ARG A 36 -53.62 -1.19 14.66
CA ARG A 36 -52.47 -2.11 14.67
C ARG A 36 -51.19 -1.32 14.86
N CYS A 37 -50.81 -1.16 16.13
CA CYS A 37 -49.40 -1.09 16.48
C CYS A 37 -48.85 -2.52 16.39
N ALA A 38 -48.09 -2.80 15.34
CA ALA A 38 -47.11 -3.87 15.30
C ALA A 38 -45.93 -3.27 14.51
N GLY A 39 -44.88 -2.78 15.14
CA GLY A 39 -44.10 -3.53 16.12
C GLY A 39 -43.30 -4.57 15.34
N GLY A 40 -42.24 -4.12 14.68
CA GLY A 40 -41.44 -4.97 13.80
C GLY A 40 -40.34 -4.18 13.11
N GLY A 41 -39.67 -3.30 13.85
CA GLY A 41 -38.38 -2.78 13.42
C GLY A 41 -37.43 -3.96 13.27
N ALA A 42 -37.33 -4.50 12.06
CA ALA A 42 -36.29 -5.43 11.67
C ALA A 42 -34.96 -4.67 11.72
N SER A 43 -34.46 -4.44 12.93
CA SER A 43 -33.07 -4.16 13.18
C SER A 43 -32.32 -5.39 12.68
N ARG A 44 -31.94 -5.34 11.41
CA ARG A 44 -30.90 -6.21 10.86
C ARG A 44 -29.68 -5.92 11.72
N ILE A 45 -29.48 -6.76 12.74
CA ILE A 45 -28.20 -6.95 13.40
C ILE A 45 -27.29 -7.38 12.26
N ARG A 46 -26.65 -6.38 11.66
CA ARG A 46 -25.65 -6.54 10.62
C ARG A 46 -24.53 -7.23 11.38
N CYS A 47 -24.48 -8.56 11.29
CA CYS A 47 -23.39 -9.36 11.81
C CYS A 47 -22.12 -8.63 11.42
N GLY A 48 -21.44 -8.06 12.41
CA GLY A 48 -20.26 -7.26 12.20
C GLY A 48 -19.29 -8.16 11.49
N ARG A 49 -19.17 -8.00 10.17
CA ARG A 49 -18.09 -8.61 9.39
C ARG A 49 -16.84 -8.15 10.10
N MET A 50 -16.20 -9.07 10.83
CA MET A 50 -14.96 -8.80 11.53
C MET A 50 -14.05 -8.13 10.51
N LYS A 51 -13.73 -6.84 10.73
CA LYS A 51 -12.78 -6.13 9.88
C LYS A 51 -11.52 -6.98 9.90
N PRO A 52 -11.03 -7.49 8.75
CA PRO A 52 -9.79 -8.24 8.75
C PRO A 52 -8.73 -7.36 9.42
N GLY A 53 -8.28 -7.82 10.59
CA GLY A 53 -7.39 -7.05 11.44
C GLY A 53 -6.10 -6.74 10.71
N ASN A 54 -5.37 -5.74 11.21
CA ASN A 54 -3.97 -5.47 10.83
C ASN A 54 -3.11 -6.74 10.74
N PHE A 55 -3.41 -7.76 11.55
CA PHE A 55 -2.77 -9.07 11.55
C PHE A 55 -2.87 -9.82 10.21
N THR A 56 -4.05 -9.87 9.58
CA THR A 56 -4.23 -10.57 8.29
C THR A 56 -3.35 -9.95 7.22
N ARG A 57 -3.28 -8.61 7.21
CA ARG A 57 -2.42 -7.86 6.27
C ARG A 57 -0.93 -8.08 6.54
N ARG A 58 -0.52 -8.15 7.81
CA ARG A 58 0.87 -8.48 8.19
C ARG A 58 1.23 -9.90 7.74
N LEU A 59 0.32 -10.86 7.89
CA LEU A 59 0.53 -12.23 7.43
C LEU A 59 0.68 -12.31 5.91
N LEU A 60 -0.18 -11.61 5.16
CA LEU A 60 -0.07 -11.53 3.70
C LEU A 60 1.23 -10.86 3.24
N TYR A 61 1.68 -9.82 3.94
CA TYR A 61 2.98 -9.19 3.70
C TYR A 61 4.10 -10.22 3.81
N TRP A 62 4.20 -10.90 4.96
CA TRP A 62 5.26 -11.88 5.19
C TRP A 62 5.17 -13.07 4.23
N ALA A 63 3.98 -13.55 3.90
CA ALA A 63 3.79 -14.64 2.94
C ALA A 63 4.31 -14.27 1.54
N SER A 64 4.04 -13.05 1.07
CA SER A 64 4.54 -12.59 -0.24
C SER A 64 6.06 -12.39 -0.27
N VAL A 65 6.64 -11.85 0.81
CA VAL A 65 8.09 -11.68 0.92
C VAL A 65 8.78 -13.04 1.01
N ALA A 66 8.23 -13.97 1.80
CA ALA A 66 8.72 -15.33 1.90
C ALA A 66 8.67 -16.06 0.55
N ALA A 67 7.55 -15.95 -0.19
CA ALA A 67 7.45 -16.51 -1.53
C ALA A 67 8.51 -15.93 -2.49
N GLY A 68 8.76 -14.63 -2.42
CA GLY A 68 9.83 -13.98 -3.19
C GLY A 68 11.23 -14.47 -2.79
N LEU A 69 11.46 -14.70 -1.51
CA LEU A 69 12.72 -15.24 -0.97
C LEU A 69 12.97 -16.69 -1.39
N VAL A 70 11.93 -17.54 -1.33
CA VAL A 70 12.00 -18.92 -1.81
C VAL A 70 12.34 -18.93 -3.29
N LEU A 71 11.64 -18.13 -4.11
CA LEU A 71 11.97 -18.04 -5.53
C LEU A 71 13.36 -17.47 -5.77
N ALA A 72 13.95 -16.72 -4.82
CA ALA A 72 15.32 -16.19 -4.89
C ALA A 72 16.41 -17.22 -4.58
N ILE A 73 16.07 -18.42 -4.10
CA ILE A 73 16.99 -19.53 -3.81
C ILE A 73 16.81 -20.69 -4.77
N VAL A 74 15.58 -20.91 -5.27
CA VAL A 74 15.30 -21.99 -6.23
C VAL A 74 16.24 -21.87 -7.44
N PRO A 75 17.01 -22.93 -7.78
CA PRO A 75 17.86 -22.91 -8.96
C PRO A 75 16.98 -22.92 -10.21
N LEU A 76 17.13 -21.88 -11.03
CA LEU A 76 16.46 -21.78 -12.32
C LEU A 76 17.41 -22.25 -13.44
N PRO A 77 16.88 -22.67 -14.60
CA PRO A 77 17.73 -22.99 -15.73
C PRO A 77 18.52 -21.74 -16.17
N ALA A 78 19.74 -21.94 -16.67
CA ALA A 78 20.73 -20.86 -16.87
C ALA A 78 20.21 -19.64 -17.66
N TRP A 79 19.31 -19.84 -18.63
CA TRP A 79 18.71 -18.75 -19.41
C TRP A 79 17.70 -17.91 -18.59
N LEU A 80 16.99 -18.52 -17.63
CA LEU A 80 16.08 -17.79 -16.72
C LEU A 80 16.82 -17.08 -15.59
N ASP A 81 17.97 -17.61 -15.17
CA ASP A 81 18.69 -17.06 -14.03
C ASP A 81 19.23 -15.66 -14.32
N VAL A 82 19.61 -15.39 -15.58
CA VAL A 82 20.07 -14.07 -16.04
C VAL A 82 18.94 -13.03 -16.04
N VAL A 83 17.70 -13.44 -16.32
CA VAL A 83 16.52 -12.56 -16.39
C VAL A 83 15.69 -12.61 -15.11
N ARG A 84 16.26 -13.13 -14.02
CA ARG A 84 15.52 -13.38 -12.80
C ARG A 84 15.12 -12.06 -12.12
N PRO A 85 13.82 -11.79 -11.95
CA PRO A 85 13.37 -10.58 -11.27
C PRO A 85 13.53 -10.71 -9.76
N ASP A 86 13.87 -9.61 -9.08
CA ASP A 86 13.97 -9.53 -7.62
C ASP A 86 12.58 -9.52 -6.96
N LEU A 87 11.90 -10.67 -6.94
CA LEU A 87 10.51 -10.78 -6.44
C LEU A 87 10.35 -10.35 -4.99
N ALA A 88 11.35 -10.61 -4.13
CA ALA A 88 11.32 -10.15 -2.75
C ALA A 88 11.25 -8.61 -2.65
N LEU A 89 12.06 -7.92 -3.46
CA LEU A 89 12.06 -6.45 -3.52
C LEU A 89 10.74 -5.93 -4.11
N LEU A 90 10.26 -6.55 -5.19
CA LEU A 90 8.97 -6.20 -5.82
C LEU A 90 7.79 -6.37 -4.85
N ALA A 91 7.78 -7.44 -4.06
CA ALA A 91 6.77 -7.66 -3.03
C ALA A 91 6.80 -6.53 -1.99
N ILE A 92 7.99 -6.17 -1.48
CA ILE A 92 8.14 -5.06 -0.53
C ILE A 92 7.62 -3.76 -1.12
N LEU A 93 8.00 -3.44 -2.36
CA LEU A 93 7.52 -2.25 -3.07
C LEU A 93 5.99 -2.25 -3.18
N TYR A 94 5.38 -3.36 -3.61
CA TYR A 94 3.93 -3.49 -3.69
C TYR A 94 3.24 -3.17 -2.37
N TRP A 95 3.78 -3.67 -1.26
CA TRP A 95 3.20 -3.43 0.06
C TRP A 95 3.42 -2.01 0.59
N ILE A 96 4.57 -1.39 0.29
CA ILE A 96 4.79 0.04 0.58
C ILE A 96 3.74 0.87 -0.16
N LEU A 97 3.53 0.59 -1.44
CA LEU A 97 2.57 1.34 -2.26
C LEU A 97 1.13 1.09 -1.84
N THR A 98 0.76 -0.12 -1.40
CA THR A 98 -0.63 -0.48 -1.07
C THR A 98 -0.99 -0.17 0.40
N SER A 99 -0.07 -0.39 1.34
CA SER A 99 -0.32 -0.31 2.78
C SER A 99 0.92 0.16 3.57
N PRO A 100 1.29 1.44 3.46
CA PRO A 100 2.53 1.99 4.04
C PRO A 100 2.57 1.95 5.57
N ARG A 101 1.40 1.92 6.24
CA ARG A 101 1.32 1.81 7.72
C ARG A 101 1.86 0.48 8.24
N ILE A 102 1.92 -0.55 7.40
CA ILE A 102 2.34 -1.91 7.79
C ILE A 102 3.74 -2.19 7.27
N ALA A 103 4.04 -1.74 6.04
CA ALA A 103 5.34 -1.88 5.42
C ALA A 103 6.32 -0.79 5.91
N GLY A 104 6.92 -1.00 7.08
CA GLY A 104 8.00 -0.16 7.61
C GLY A 104 9.37 -0.44 6.98
N LEU A 105 10.27 0.54 7.07
CA LEU A 105 11.66 0.42 6.58
C LEU A 105 12.41 -0.76 7.24
N GLY A 106 12.16 -1.00 8.53
CA GLY A 106 12.80 -2.09 9.28
C GLY A 106 12.46 -3.48 8.72
N TYR A 107 11.25 -3.68 8.20
CA TYR A 107 10.88 -4.97 7.60
C TYR A 107 11.60 -5.19 6.26
N ALA A 108 11.77 -4.13 5.46
CA ALA A 108 12.54 -4.21 4.22
C ALA A 108 14.01 -4.53 4.49
N TRP A 109 14.62 -3.85 5.47
CA TRP A 109 15.99 -4.13 5.90
C TRP A 109 16.16 -5.57 6.41
N LEU A 110 15.23 -6.03 7.26
CA LEU A 110 15.26 -7.40 7.78
C LEU A 110 15.10 -8.45 6.67
N ALA A 111 14.21 -8.21 5.70
CA ALA A 111 14.04 -9.09 4.55
C ALA A 111 15.31 -9.18 3.68
N GLY A 112 16.01 -8.05 3.49
CA GLY A 112 17.31 -8.05 2.80
C GLY A 112 18.38 -8.80 3.59
N LEU A 113 18.38 -8.71 4.92
CA LEU A 113 19.31 -9.45 5.78
C LEU A 113 19.05 -10.96 5.73
N PHE A 114 17.78 -11.39 5.69
CA PHE A 114 17.46 -12.79 5.40
C PHE A 114 17.96 -13.23 4.02
N LEU A 115 17.84 -12.38 3.00
CA LEU A 115 18.34 -12.68 1.67
C LEU A 115 19.86 -12.84 1.65
N ASP A 116 20.59 -11.98 2.37
CA ASP A 116 22.05 -12.07 2.55
C ASP A 116 22.44 -13.43 3.15
N VAL A 117 21.76 -13.85 4.22
CA VAL A 117 21.99 -15.16 4.88
C VAL A 117 21.68 -16.34 3.96
N LEU A 118 20.57 -16.27 3.21
CA LEU A 118 20.12 -17.36 2.36
C LEU A 118 21.00 -17.56 1.12
N ARG A 119 21.59 -16.49 0.60
CA ARG A 119 22.53 -16.56 -0.55
C ARG A 119 23.99 -16.72 -0.14
N GLY A 120 24.30 -16.67 1.15
CA GLY A 120 25.69 -16.72 1.63
C GLY A 120 26.53 -15.52 1.19
N MET A 121 25.88 -14.37 0.97
CA MET A 121 26.53 -13.13 0.53
C MET A 121 27.04 -12.31 1.73
N THR A 122 27.79 -11.24 1.46
CA THR A 122 28.21 -10.27 2.48
C THR A 122 27.00 -9.75 3.26
N LEU A 123 26.99 -10.02 4.57
CA LEU A 123 25.91 -9.57 5.47
C LEU A 123 25.75 -8.05 5.37
N GLY A 124 24.58 -7.60 4.94
CA GLY A 124 24.23 -6.19 4.83
C GLY A 124 24.20 -5.64 3.41
N GLN A 125 24.65 -6.38 2.40
CA GLN A 125 24.65 -5.94 1.01
C GLN A 125 23.23 -5.76 0.47
N HIS A 126 22.41 -6.82 0.50
CA HIS A 126 21.01 -6.73 0.11
C HIS A 126 20.19 -5.94 1.13
N ALA A 127 20.53 -6.02 2.43
CA ALA A 127 19.85 -5.23 3.46
C ALA A 127 19.94 -3.72 3.22
N LEU A 128 21.12 -3.20 2.83
CA LEU A 128 21.31 -1.78 2.51
C LEU A 128 20.56 -1.40 1.23
N GLY A 129 20.65 -2.22 0.19
CA GLY A 129 19.90 -2.00 -1.06
C GLY A 129 18.40 -1.92 -0.85
N PHE A 130 17.84 -2.85 -0.07
CA PHE A 130 16.40 -2.88 0.24
C PHE A 130 15.99 -1.68 1.09
N LEU A 131 16.83 -1.27 2.06
CA LEU A 131 16.56 -0.11 2.91
C LEU A 131 16.50 1.19 2.09
N VAL A 132 17.48 1.43 1.21
CA VAL A 132 17.53 2.63 0.34
C VAL A 132 16.30 2.67 -0.57
N VAL A 133 15.98 1.57 -1.24
CA VAL A 133 14.83 1.52 -2.14
C VAL A 133 13.51 1.67 -1.39
N ALA A 134 13.37 1.05 -0.21
CA ALA A 134 12.18 1.21 0.61
C ALA A 134 11.99 2.67 1.09
N PHE A 135 13.07 3.35 1.45
CA PHE A 135 13.03 4.77 1.81
C PHE A 135 12.59 5.66 0.64
N LEU A 136 13.16 5.44 -0.56
CA LEU A 136 12.74 6.14 -1.77
C LEU A 136 11.27 5.85 -2.09
N ALA A 137 10.85 4.58 -2.05
CA ALA A 137 9.47 4.18 -2.29
C ALA A 137 8.49 4.90 -1.35
N HIS A 138 8.82 5.00 -0.05
CA HIS A 138 8.02 5.74 0.92
C HIS A 138 7.91 7.24 0.60
N ARG A 139 8.97 7.86 0.07
CA ARG A 139 8.91 9.27 -0.35
C ARG A 139 8.09 9.47 -1.62
N LEU A 140 8.19 8.55 -2.58
CA LEU A 140 7.53 8.66 -3.88
C LEU A 140 6.09 8.09 -3.88
N GLN A 141 5.66 7.40 -2.82
CA GLN A 141 4.38 6.69 -2.77
C GLN A 141 3.15 7.55 -3.12
N LEU A 142 3.12 8.81 -2.66
CA LEU A 142 1.99 9.71 -2.89
C LEU A 142 1.91 10.13 -4.36
N ARG A 143 3.06 10.27 -5.02
CA ARG A 143 3.16 10.61 -6.44
C ARG A 143 2.79 9.41 -7.30
N MET A 144 3.34 8.22 -6.99
CA MET A 144 3.09 6.99 -7.75
C MET A 144 1.61 6.61 -7.81
N ARG A 145 0.83 6.87 -6.75
CA ARG A 145 -0.61 6.55 -6.70
C ARG A 145 -1.50 7.41 -7.62
N MET A 146 -1.01 8.58 -8.06
CA MET A 146 -1.77 9.43 -8.98
C MET A 146 -1.50 9.11 -10.46
N PHE A 147 -0.43 8.39 -10.77
CA PHE A 147 -0.01 8.12 -12.14
C PHE A 147 -0.64 6.84 -12.72
N PRO A 148 -0.80 6.74 -14.06
CA PRO A 148 -1.27 5.53 -14.70
C PRO A 148 -0.25 4.38 -14.56
N ILE A 149 -0.73 3.14 -14.73
CA ILE A 149 0.04 1.90 -14.46
C ILE A 149 1.41 1.86 -15.17
N LEU A 150 1.51 2.41 -16.38
CA LEU A 150 2.77 2.46 -17.14
C LEU A 150 3.81 3.37 -16.50
N HIS A 151 3.39 4.54 -16.01
CA HIS A 151 4.29 5.47 -15.31
C HIS A 151 4.69 4.93 -13.92
N GLN A 152 3.79 4.17 -13.28
CA GLN A 152 4.12 3.43 -12.07
C GLN A 152 5.18 2.36 -12.34
N ALA A 153 5.07 1.61 -13.43
CA ALA A 153 6.08 0.63 -13.84
C ALA A 153 7.43 1.30 -14.15
N ALA A 154 7.45 2.44 -14.83
CA ALA A 154 8.67 3.22 -15.05
C ALA A 154 9.32 3.70 -13.74
N SER A 155 8.51 4.09 -12.76
CA SER A 155 9.02 4.46 -11.43
C SER A 155 9.61 3.25 -10.70
N VAL A 156 8.97 2.09 -10.80
CA VAL A 156 9.48 0.83 -10.23
C VAL A 156 10.78 0.40 -10.89
N MET A 157 10.88 0.52 -12.22
CA MET A 157 12.13 0.29 -12.96
C MET A 157 13.27 1.15 -12.42
N LEU A 158 13.01 2.44 -12.17
CA LEU A 158 14.00 3.34 -11.58
C LEU A 158 14.42 2.87 -10.17
N LEU A 159 13.47 2.46 -9.34
CA LEU A 159 13.76 1.96 -7.99
C LEU A 159 14.58 0.67 -8.02
N LEU A 160 14.28 -0.27 -8.92
CA LEU A 160 15.09 -1.47 -9.14
C LEU A 160 16.49 -1.13 -9.64
N GLY A 161 16.61 -0.13 -10.53
CA GLY A 161 17.89 0.40 -10.98
C GLY A 161 18.73 0.96 -9.84
N VAL A 162 18.13 1.69 -8.90
CA VAL A 162 18.82 2.18 -7.69
C VAL A 162 19.31 1.02 -6.83
N TYR A 163 18.50 -0.03 -6.64
CA TYR A 163 18.94 -1.22 -5.92
C TYR A 163 20.15 -1.87 -6.60
N HIS A 164 20.07 -2.16 -7.90
CA HIS A 164 21.19 -2.77 -8.64
C HIS A 164 22.44 -1.90 -8.66
N PHE A 165 22.28 -0.58 -8.69
CA PHE A 165 23.38 0.37 -8.55
C PHE A 165 24.05 0.28 -7.16
N VAL A 166 23.26 0.18 -6.08
CA VAL A 166 23.79 -0.02 -4.73
C VAL A 166 24.55 -1.35 -4.64
N ILE A 167 24.00 -2.45 -5.16
CA ILE A 167 24.68 -3.75 -5.14
C ILE A 167 25.96 -3.69 -5.99
N PHE A 168 25.94 -3.01 -7.14
CA PHE A 168 27.13 -2.81 -7.98
C PHE A 168 28.22 -2.04 -7.23
N TRP A 169 27.85 -0.97 -6.52
CA TRP A 169 28.76 -0.20 -5.70
C TRP A 169 29.38 -1.06 -4.58
N THR A 170 28.58 -1.86 -3.88
CA THR A 170 29.08 -2.75 -2.82
C THR A 170 29.94 -3.89 -3.35
N ASP A 171 29.63 -4.44 -4.52
CA ASP A 171 30.47 -5.46 -5.18
C ASP A 171 31.83 -4.87 -5.59
N GLY A 172 31.85 -3.62 -6.06
CA GLY A 172 33.08 -2.90 -6.37
C GLY A 172 33.97 -2.71 -5.14
N LEU A 173 33.37 -2.37 -3.99
CA LEU A 173 34.10 -2.23 -2.72
C LEU A 173 34.64 -3.55 -2.17
N THR A 174 33.96 -4.67 -2.42
CA THR A 174 34.38 -6.01 -1.97
C THR A 174 35.33 -6.70 -2.93
N GLY A 175 35.72 -6.05 -4.04
CA GLY A 175 36.67 -6.58 -5.02
C GLY A 175 36.09 -7.63 -5.99
N HIS A 176 34.77 -7.87 -5.94
CA HIS A 176 34.06 -8.85 -6.79
C HIS A 176 33.20 -8.16 -7.85
N GLY A 177 33.66 -7.02 -8.36
CA GLY A 177 32.89 -6.16 -9.27
C GLY A 177 32.55 -6.85 -10.60
N TYR A 178 31.35 -7.41 -10.71
CA TYR A 178 30.79 -7.85 -11.99
C TYR A 178 30.18 -6.66 -12.75
N THR A 179 30.82 -6.29 -13.86
CA THR A 179 30.47 -5.14 -14.72
C THR A 179 29.63 -5.53 -15.94
N GLY A 180 29.20 -6.79 -16.05
CA GLY A 180 28.45 -7.25 -17.21
C GLY A 180 27.10 -6.57 -17.36
N TRP A 181 26.72 -6.26 -18.61
CA TRP A 181 25.43 -5.65 -18.95
C TRP A 181 24.22 -6.50 -18.49
N ASN A 182 24.43 -7.81 -18.35
CA ASN A 182 23.44 -8.77 -17.90
C ASN A 182 22.82 -8.41 -16.53
N ARG A 183 23.53 -7.62 -15.71
CA ARG A 183 23.04 -7.15 -14.41
C ARG A 183 21.78 -6.29 -14.49
N TRP A 184 21.55 -5.62 -15.62
CA TRP A 184 20.39 -4.75 -15.81
C TRP A 184 19.14 -5.51 -16.29
N LEU A 185 19.28 -6.76 -16.72
CA LEU A 185 18.16 -7.59 -17.18
C LEU A 185 17.11 -7.85 -16.09
N PRO A 186 17.48 -8.14 -14.82
CA PRO A 186 16.55 -8.18 -13.69
C PRO A 186 15.72 -6.90 -13.50
N VAL A 187 16.30 -5.73 -13.83
CA VAL A 187 15.60 -4.43 -13.70
C VAL A 187 14.48 -4.31 -14.74
N LEU A 188 14.78 -4.66 -15.99
CA LEU A 188 13.81 -4.63 -17.10
C LEU A 188 12.70 -5.66 -16.89
N THR A 189 13.07 -6.88 -16.52
CA THR A 189 12.11 -7.98 -16.28
C THR A 189 11.23 -7.70 -15.07
N GLY A 190 11.80 -7.17 -13.98
CA GLY A 190 11.05 -6.76 -12.81
C GLY A 190 10.06 -5.62 -13.10
N ALA A 191 10.46 -4.64 -13.92
CA ALA A 191 9.58 -3.56 -14.36
C ALA A 191 8.41 -4.08 -15.22
N LEU A 192 8.68 -5.02 -16.11
CA LEU A 192 7.64 -5.65 -16.94
C LEU A 192 6.71 -6.55 -16.11
N LEU A 193 7.24 -7.18 -15.07
CA LEU A 193 6.47 -8.03 -14.16
C LEU A 193 5.62 -7.22 -13.17
N TRP A 194 5.92 -5.93 -12.97
CA TRP A 194 5.18 -5.06 -12.06
C TRP A 194 3.65 -5.06 -12.25
N PRO A 195 3.09 -4.81 -13.45
CA PRO A 195 1.64 -4.84 -13.67
C PRO A 195 1.01 -6.20 -13.32
N LEU A 196 1.72 -7.32 -13.55
CA LEU A 196 1.27 -8.65 -13.17
C LEU A 196 1.20 -8.80 -11.65
N ILE A 197 2.19 -8.29 -10.91
CA ILE A 197 2.21 -8.33 -9.44
C ILE A 197 1.06 -7.49 -8.85
N VAL A 198 0.82 -6.30 -9.40
CA VAL A 198 -0.31 -5.46 -8.98
C VAL A 198 -1.64 -6.16 -9.24
N ALA A 199 -1.82 -6.74 -10.43
CA ALA A 199 -3.02 -7.51 -10.76
C ALA A 199 -3.22 -8.72 -9.84
N ALA A 200 -2.14 -9.46 -9.56
CA ALA A 200 -2.17 -10.60 -8.64
C ALA A 200 -2.53 -10.17 -7.22
N GLY A 201 -1.90 -9.12 -6.69
CA GLY A 201 -2.19 -8.60 -5.35
C GLY A 201 -3.63 -8.09 -5.21
N ASP A 202 -4.17 -7.44 -6.24
CA ASP A 202 -5.55 -6.98 -6.26
C ASP A 202 -6.55 -8.15 -6.29
N SER A 203 -6.26 -9.23 -7.01
CA SER A 203 -7.10 -10.43 -7.01
C SER A 203 -7.18 -11.09 -5.63
N VAL A 204 -6.05 -11.17 -4.91
CA VAL A 204 -5.95 -11.76 -3.57
C VAL A 204 -6.67 -10.88 -2.54
N THR A 205 -6.55 -9.56 -2.65
CA THR A 205 -7.23 -8.64 -1.74
C THR A 205 -8.73 -8.53 -1.99
N ARG A 206 -9.23 -8.77 -3.21
CA ARG A 206 -10.67 -8.89 -3.48
C ARG A 206 -11.29 -10.13 -2.84
N ARG A 207 -10.59 -11.27 -2.87
CA ARG A 207 -11.08 -12.53 -2.30
C ARG A 207 -11.21 -12.51 -0.77
N SER A 208 -10.49 -11.62 -0.10
CA SER A 208 -10.48 -11.48 1.36
C SER A 208 -11.43 -10.40 1.91
N ARG A 209 -12.23 -9.75 1.07
CA ARG A 209 -13.25 -8.74 1.47
C ARG A 209 -14.67 -9.30 1.42
#